data_AF-A0A927MUX3-F1
#
_entry.id   AF-A0A927MUX3-F1
#
_cell.length_a   1.000
_cell.length_b   1.000
_cell.length_c   1.000
_cell.angle_alpha   90.00
_cell.angle_beta   90.00
_cell.angle_gamma   90.00
#
_symmetry.space_group_name_H-M   'P 1'
#
loop_
_entity.id
_entity.type
_entity.pdbx_description
1 polymer ?
#
loop_
_entity_poly.entity_id
_entity_poly.type
_entity_poly.pdbx_seq_one_letter_code
_entity_poly.pdbx_strand_id
1 'polypeptide(L)'
;MPAHHQPTRRSVLRLLGVAAGATAGVAVSPLTGAPAWATTSRATSGTTSGTTSGAAAGVEPNHDGIVRLPISFGNADFPEIVGGVYQGPNLVEASGAVASRRYPGVLWIIRDGYQFDQPEPVRSRYRNALYAVRFNPLSGRLLRWPTGVPSVYGGGYLRYVPMRDADGTVPRMVSEDIALAPASDGGPDMLWCGDIGNNNFGAHAGRLWRCAEPNPYLDAEVTLDGLLTYWTNPDHTGPQGNCESLLALHGSLYLIVKNVAAGGPLTVGQVLRLPAQVGGGAVDAVPVARLRPPAGVNWQPTAADLVDGSLLVSTARHWIRYEADPTLTGDDLIRALAAETPTAYGFWNPDETTGANEGIAWLRTGPQGGFMGVSEPGILRWWPRQVAGRETARGRGHLARPRRCPDPAVEV
;
A
#
# COMPACT_ATOMS: atom_id res chain seq x y z
N MET A 1 31.70 60.08 -28.90
CA MET A 1 30.55 60.28 -28.01
C MET A 1 30.15 58.95 -27.39
N PRO A 2 30.15 58.83 -26.06
CA PRO A 2 29.31 57.87 -25.35
C PRO A 2 28.32 58.62 -24.43
N ALA A 3 27.07 58.15 -24.35
CA ALA A 3 26.05 58.77 -23.52
C ALA A 3 26.17 58.28 -22.06
N HIS A 4 26.32 59.21 -21.11
CA HIS A 4 26.20 58.93 -19.69
C HIS A 4 24.72 58.82 -19.29
N HIS A 5 24.30 57.67 -18.76
CA HIS A 5 23.05 57.58 -17.98
C HIS A 5 23.34 57.74 -16.49
N GLN A 6 22.75 58.77 -15.87
CA GLN A 6 22.61 58.89 -14.42
C GLN A 6 21.33 58.16 -13.95
N PRO A 7 21.34 57.54 -12.76
CA PRO A 7 20.11 57.10 -12.09
C PRO A 7 19.55 58.23 -11.22
N THR A 8 18.30 58.62 -11.46
CA THR A 8 17.56 59.58 -10.62
C THR A 8 16.96 58.90 -9.38
N ARG A 9 17.06 59.56 -8.22
CA ARG A 9 16.38 59.19 -6.96
C ARG A 9 14.99 59.84 -6.85
N ARG A 10 14.21 59.38 -5.85
CA ARG A 10 12.88 59.88 -5.38
C ARG A 10 11.70 59.35 -6.21
N SER A 11 10.54 58.93 -5.66
CA SER A 11 10.01 58.72 -4.28
C SER A 11 8.96 57.56 -4.39
N VAL A 12 8.20 57.05 -3.41
CA VAL A 12 7.51 57.59 -2.22
C VAL A 12 7.26 56.44 -1.23
N LEU A 13 7.38 56.70 0.08
CA LEU A 13 6.95 55.78 1.13
C LEU A 13 5.41 55.85 1.29
N ARG A 14 4.70 54.72 1.16
CA ARG A 14 3.31 54.59 1.64
C ARG A 14 3.23 53.54 2.74
N LEU A 15 3.19 54.01 4.00
CA LEU A 15 2.61 53.21 5.08
C LEU A 15 1.11 53.10 4.83
N LEU A 16 0.60 51.87 4.77
CA LEU A 16 -0.81 51.58 5.07
C LEU A 16 -0.85 50.97 6.46
N GLY A 17 -1.52 51.64 7.39
CA GLY A 17 -1.71 51.14 8.74
C GLY A 17 -2.68 49.97 8.74
N VAL A 18 -2.25 48.82 9.28
CA VAL A 18 -3.16 47.72 9.59
C VAL A 18 -3.87 48.04 10.89
N ALA A 19 -5.19 48.22 10.83
CA ALA A 19 -6.01 48.43 12.00
C ALA A 19 -6.14 47.13 12.80
N ALA A 20 -5.94 47.20 14.12
CA ALA A 20 -6.21 46.08 15.02
C ALA A 20 -7.73 45.88 15.16
N GLY A 21 -8.27 44.86 14.49
CA GLY A 21 -9.65 44.39 14.66
C GLY A 21 -9.73 43.31 15.75
N ALA A 22 -10.60 43.50 16.73
CA ALA A 22 -10.68 42.63 17.90
C ALA A 22 -11.49 41.33 17.65
N THR A 23 -10.96 40.24 18.19
CA THR A 23 -11.64 39.05 18.74
C THR A 23 -13.09 38.75 18.32
N ALA A 24 -13.27 37.66 17.57
CA ALA A 24 -14.43 36.78 17.69
C ALA A 24 -13.94 35.37 18.01
N GLY A 25 -14.03 34.96 19.28
CA GLY A 25 -13.60 33.63 19.72
C GLY A 25 -14.62 32.56 19.34
N VAL A 26 -14.34 31.79 18.28
CA VAL A 26 -15.08 30.56 18.01
C VAL A 26 -14.60 29.48 18.98
N ALA A 27 -15.45 29.14 19.96
CA ALA A 27 -15.19 28.05 20.87
C ALA A 27 -15.24 26.71 20.11
N VAL A 28 -14.07 26.10 19.89
CA VAL A 28 -13.99 24.73 19.37
C VAL A 28 -14.35 23.78 20.50
N SER A 29 -15.58 23.24 20.47
CA SER A 29 -15.97 22.14 21.36
C SER A 29 -15.08 20.92 21.11
N PRO A 30 -14.39 20.36 22.12
CA PRO A 30 -13.65 19.14 21.95
C PRO A 30 -14.63 17.96 21.78
N LEU A 31 -14.58 17.29 20.62
CA LEU A 31 -15.27 16.02 20.39
C LEU A 31 -14.55 14.88 21.12
N THR A 32 -14.54 14.92 22.45
CA THR A 32 -14.18 13.77 23.30
C THR A 32 -15.35 12.79 23.32
N GLY A 33 -15.43 11.96 22.30
CA GLY A 33 -16.55 11.04 22.06
C GLY A 33 -16.10 9.67 21.54
N ALA A 34 -15.07 9.07 22.13
CA ALA A 34 -14.77 7.65 21.90
C ALA A 34 -15.94 6.81 22.47
N PRO A 35 -16.61 5.95 21.69
CA PRO A 35 -17.71 5.14 22.19
C PRO A 35 -17.16 4.05 23.13
N ALA A 36 -17.33 4.26 24.43
CA ALA A 36 -17.03 3.26 25.45
C ALA A 36 -18.06 2.13 25.41
N TRP A 37 -17.72 1.04 24.70
CA TRP A 37 -18.52 -0.19 24.74
C TRP A 37 -18.26 -0.94 26.04
N ALA A 38 -18.98 -0.52 27.09
CA ALA A 38 -18.96 -1.16 28.39
C ALA A 38 -19.55 -2.57 28.31
N THR A 39 -18.86 -3.53 28.92
CA THR A 39 -19.33 -4.91 29.07
C THR A 39 -20.35 -4.97 30.20
N THR A 40 -21.61 -5.28 29.90
CA THR A 40 -22.62 -5.64 30.91
C THR A 40 -23.29 -6.96 30.58
N SER A 41 -22.86 -8.00 31.27
CA SER A 41 -23.56 -9.28 31.36
C SER A 41 -24.76 -9.18 32.30
N ARG A 42 -25.96 -9.60 31.86
CA ARG A 42 -26.91 -10.26 32.76
C ARG A 42 -27.77 -11.26 32.01
N ALA A 43 -27.90 -12.44 32.58
CA ALA A 43 -28.61 -13.56 31.96
C ALA A 43 -30.13 -13.51 32.20
N THR A 44 -30.87 -14.04 31.24
CA THR A 44 -32.17 -14.67 31.47
C THR A 44 -32.14 -16.07 30.88
N SER A 45 -32.59 -17.04 31.68
CA SER A 45 -32.54 -18.47 31.37
C SER A 45 -33.59 -18.88 30.34
N GLY A 46 -33.16 -19.51 29.25
CA GLY A 46 -34.01 -20.23 28.31
C GLY A 46 -33.43 -21.62 28.04
N THR A 47 -34.08 -22.66 28.53
CA THR A 47 -33.59 -24.04 28.43
C THR A 47 -33.93 -24.64 27.07
N THR A 48 -32.91 -24.99 26.29
CA THR A 48 -33.04 -26.00 25.23
C THR A 48 -31.74 -26.78 25.05
N SER A 49 -31.85 -28.10 25.08
CA SER A 49 -30.72 -29.04 25.00
C SER A 49 -30.22 -29.20 23.56
N GLY A 50 -28.91 -29.01 23.35
CA GLY A 50 -28.25 -29.29 22.07
C GLY A 50 -26.75 -29.53 22.28
N THR A 51 -26.36 -30.81 22.36
CA THR A 51 -24.99 -31.24 22.67
C THR A 51 -24.09 -31.20 21.43
N THR A 52 -23.09 -30.31 21.40
CA THR A 52 -21.87 -30.49 20.60
C THR A 52 -20.68 -29.86 21.30
N SER A 53 -19.82 -30.70 21.90
CA SER A 53 -18.56 -30.28 22.51
C SER A 53 -17.44 -30.15 21.46
N GLY A 54 -17.23 -28.95 20.95
CA GLY A 54 -16.04 -28.59 20.16
C GLY A 54 -14.97 -27.99 21.06
N ALA A 55 -13.83 -28.68 21.24
CA ALA A 55 -12.75 -28.20 22.08
C ALA A 55 -12.10 -26.92 21.50
N ALA A 56 -11.83 -25.94 22.36
CA ALA A 56 -11.07 -24.76 21.99
C ALA A 56 -9.58 -25.13 21.80
N ALA A 57 -9.19 -25.41 20.56
CA ALA A 57 -7.79 -25.65 20.22
C ALA A 57 -6.95 -24.39 20.48
N GLY A 58 -5.97 -24.49 21.37
CA GLY A 58 -4.96 -23.46 21.59
C GLY A 58 -4.12 -23.29 20.32
N VAL A 59 -3.94 -22.04 19.88
CA VAL A 59 -3.02 -21.72 18.79
C VAL A 59 -1.64 -21.56 19.40
N GLU A 60 -0.81 -22.60 19.34
CA GLU A 60 0.63 -22.42 19.56
C GLU A 60 1.25 -21.67 18.38
N PRO A 61 2.15 -20.71 18.62
CA PRO A 61 2.91 -20.08 17.54
C PRO A 61 3.90 -21.09 16.96
N ASN A 62 3.81 -21.36 15.65
CA ASN A 62 4.84 -22.10 14.92
C ASN A 62 6.21 -21.42 15.09
N HIS A 63 7.29 -22.21 15.02
CA HIS A 63 8.66 -21.82 15.36
C HIS A 63 9.23 -20.59 14.61
N ASP A 64 8.58 -20.15 13.54
CA ASP A 64 8.95 -19.00 12.71
C ASP A 64 8.29 -17.68 13.17
N GLY A 65 7.45 -17.70 14.21
CA GLY A 65 6.75 -16.50 14.72
C GLY A 65 5.59 -16.00 13.85
N ILE A 66 5.30 -16.68 12.74
CA ILE A 66 4.16 -16.38 11.87
C ILE A 66 2.86 -16.77 12.58
N VAL A 67 2.01 -15.78 12.90
CA VAL A 67 0.65 -16.05 13.39
C VAL A 67 -0.23 -16.45 12.19
N ARG A 68 -0.21 -17.74 11.87
CA ARG A 68 -1.08 -18.33 10.84
C ARG A 68 -2.53 -18.34 11.33
N LEU A 69 -3.44 -17.83 10.53
CA LEU A 69 -4.83 -17.67 10.93
C LEU A 69 -5.68 -18.91 10.60
N PRO A 70 -6.57 -19.37 11.51
CA PRO A 70 -7.40 -20.55 11.26
C PRO A 70 -8.90 -20.22 11.05
N ILE A 71 -9.40 -20.17 9.81
CA ILE A 71 -10.85 -20.19 9.46
C ILE A 71 -11.06 -20.88 8.08
N SER A 72 -12.19 -21.57 7.86
CA SER A 72 -12.51 -22.41 6.68
C SER A 72 -13.77 -22.03 5.88
N PHE A 73 -13.79 -22.24 4.54
CA PHE A 73 -14.95 -22.09 3.62
C PHE A 73 -14.97 -23.19 2.50
N GLY A 74 -15.64 -23.03 1.33
CA GLY A 74 -15.98 -24.16 0.39
C GLY A 74 -16.13 -23.81 -1.13
N ASN A 75 -15.66 -24.69 -2.05
CA ASN A 75 -15.18 -24.35 -3.44
C ASN A 75 -16.25 -24.07 -4.49
N ALA A 76 -17.49 -23.87 -4.06
CA ALA A 76 -18.49 -23.17 -4.83
C ALA A 76 -18.32 -21.63 -4.75
N ASP A 77 -17.72 -21.12 -3.66
CA ASP A 77 -17.45 -19.69 -3.39
C ASP A 77 -16.22 -19.50 -2.44
N PHE A 78 -15.12 -20.25 -2.68
CA PHE A 78 -13.73 -20.15 -2.11
C PHE A 78 -13.24 -20.89 -0.83
N PRO A 79 -12.40 -21.93 -1.07
CA PRO A 79 -11.29 -22.53 -0.32
C PRO A 79 -10.12 -22.88 -1.33
N GLU A 80 -8.90 -23.21 -0.92
CA GLU A 80 -8.56 -24.47 -0.26
C GLU A 80 -7.61 -24.22 0.91
N ILE A 81 -7.63 -25.08 1.92
CA ILE A 81 -6.88 -24.87 3.16
C ILE A 81 -5.72 -25.86 3.21
N VAL A 82 -4.52 -25.37 2.95
CA VAL A 82 -3.29 -26.06 3.32
C VAL A 82 -2.42 -25.10 4.13
N GLY A 83 -2.33 -25.34 5.44
CA GLY A 83 -1.30 -24.73 6.28
C GLY A 83 -1.47 -23.26 6.68
N GLY A 84 -2.69 -22.70 6.73
CA GLY A 84 -2.92 -21.34 7.28
C GLY A 84 -2.64 -20.19 6.32
N VAL A 85 -2.92 -20.44 5.04
CA VAL A 85 -2.82 -19.55 3.88
C VAL A 85 -4.26 -19.23 3.43
N TYR A 86 -4.56 -17.98 3.06
CA TYR A 86 -5.91 -17.53 2.67
C TYR A 86 -5.95 -17.21 1.18
N GLN A 87 -6.65 -17.96 0.34
CA GLN A 87 -6.83 -17.62 -1.08
C GLN A 87 -8.23 -17.05 -1.33
N GLY A 88 -8.36 -16.09 -2.27
CA GLY A 88 -9.64 -15.42 -2.57
C GLY A 88 -9.67 -14.77 -3.95
N PRO A 89 -10.73 -14.94 -4.78
CA PRO A 89 -10.75 -14.54 -6.19
C PRO A 89 -10.80 -13.01 -6.34
N ASN A 90 -11.37 -12.38 -5.32
CA ASN A 90 -11.62 -10.96 -5.22
C ASN A 90 -10.37 -10.18 -4.83
N LEU A 91 -9.28 -10.88 -4.46
CA LEU A 91 -7.95 -10.32 -4.21
C LEU A 91 -6.89 -10.87 -5.18
N VAL A 92 -7.24 -11.75 -6.14
CA VAL A 92 -6.28 -12.13 -7.21
C VAL A 92 -5.89 -10.86 -7.99
N GLU A 93 -4.61 -10.68 -8.31
CA GLU A 93 -4.02 -9.42 -8.81
C GLU A 93 -4.14 -8.24 -7.83
N ALA A 94 -4.11 -8.46 -6.51
CA ALA A 94 -4.08 -7.38 -5.52
C ALA A 94 -2.70 -6.71 -5.46
N SER A 95 -2.51 -5.78 -6.39
CA SER A 95 -1.29 -5.06 -6.74
C SER A 95 -0.82 -4.09 -5.65
N GLY A 96 -1.71 -3.25 -5.13
CA GLY A 96 -1.41 -2.26 -4.09
C GLY A 96 -2.20 -2.44 -2.79
N ALA A 97 -1.59 -2.10 -1.65
CA ALA A 97 -2.24 -2.09 -0.34
C ALA A 97 -1.72 -0.96 0.57
N VAL A 98 -2.59 -0.34 1.36
CA VAL A 98 -2.19 0.66 2.37
C VAL A 98 -3.04 0.58 3.63
N ALA A 99 -2.43 0.80 4.80
CA ALA A 99 -3.16 0.80 6.07
C ALA A 99 -3.91 2.12 6.29
N SER A 100 -5.16 2.02 6.71
CA SER A 100 -5.97 3.17 7.09
C SER A 100 -5.37 3.90 8.29
N ARG A 101 -5.28 5.24 8.16
CA ARG A 101 -4.88 6.13 9.26
C ARG A 101 -6.09 6.55 10.10
N ARG A 102 -7.24 6.77 9.46
CA ARG A 102 -8.49 7.18 10.12
C ARG A 102 -9.25 6.04 10.80
N TYR A 103 -9.12 4.81 10.30
CA TYR A 103 -9.84 3.63 10.77
C TYR A 103 -8.87 2.51 11.18
N PRO A 104 -8.30 2.56 12.40
CA PRO A 104 -7.29 1.61 12.85
C PRO A 104 -7.68 0.14 12.65
N GLY A 105 -6.79 -0.62 12.03
CA GLY A 105 -7.03 -2.02 11.66
C GLY A 105 -7.85 -2.21 10.37
N VAL A 106 -8.11 -1.16 9.58
CA VAL A 106 -8.58 -1.30 8.19
C VAL A 106 -7.38 -1.20 7.25
N LEU A 107 -7.39 -2.02 6.20
CA LEU A 107 -6.46 -1.88 5.07
C LEU A 107 -7.25 -1.69 3.79
N TRP A 108 -6.83 -0.71 3.00
CA TRP A 108 -7.29 -0.48 1.63
C TRP A 108 -6.42 -1.27 0.67
N ILE A 109 -7.05 -1.89 -0.32
CA ILE A 109 -6.41 -2.73 -1.33
C ILE A 109 -7.00 -2.35 -2.69
N ILE A 110 -6.16 -2.31 -3.72
CA ILE A 110 -6.57 -2.18 -5.13
C ILE A 110 -6.17 -3.43 -5.91
N ARG A 111 -6.49 -3.48 -7.20
CA ARG A 111 -6.13 -4.58 -8.08
C ARG A 111 -5.70 -4.04 -9.44
N ASP A 112 -4.59 -4.55 -9.96
CA ASP A 112 -4.24 -4.38 -11.37
C ASP A 112 -5.27 -5.14 -12.18
N GLY A 113 -5.41 -6.45 -11.94
CA GLY A 113 -6.44 -7.28 -12.58
C GLY A 113 -6.02 -7.80 -13.95
N TYR A 114 -6.76 -8.77 -14.49
CA TYR A 114 -6.46 -9.32 -15.81
C TYR A 114 -7.05 -8.47 -16.96
N GLN A 115 -6.64 -8.80 -18.19
CA GLN A 115 -6.88 -8.03 -19.42
C GLN A 115 -8.35 -7.63 -19.69
N PHE A 116 -8.54 -6.47 -20.33
CA PHE A 116 -9.85 -5.88 -20.69
C PHE A 116 -10.68 -6.71 -21.71
N ASP A 117 -10.09 -7.71 -22.33
CA ASP A 117 -10.70 -8.58 -23.35
C ASP A 117 -11.41 -9.81 -22.75
N GLN A 118 -11.24 -10.09 -21.46
CA GLN A 118 -12.01 -11.11 -20.76
C GLN A 118 -13.50 -10.73 -20.79
N PRO A 119 -14.39 -11.56 -21.38
CA PRO A 119 -15.79 -11.22 -21.62
C PRO A 119 -16.67 -11.22 -20.34
N GLU A 120 -16.04 -11.29 -19.16
CA GLU A 120 -16.71 -11.32 -17.87
C GLU A 120 -16.76 -9.88 -17.30
N PRO A 121 -17.87 -9.13 -17.46
CA PRO A 121 -17.99 -7.71 -17.04
C PRO A 121 -17.90 -7.52 -15.52
N VAL A 122 -17.83 -8.62 -14.78
CA VAL A 122 -17.54 -8.67 -13.35
C VAL A 122 -16.05 -8.33 -13.10
N ARG A 123 -15.12 -8.83 -13.94
CA ARG A 123 -13.67 -8.61 -13.78
C ARG A 123 -13.24 -7.19 -14.11
N SER A 124 -13.74 -6.62 -15.20
CA SER A 124 -13.38 -5.25 -15.61
C SER A 124 -13.87 -4.16 -14.64
N ARG A 125 -14.86 -4.46 -13.79
CA ARG A 125 -15.30 -3.56 -12.70
C ARG A 125 -14.37 -3.57 -11.49
N TYR A 126 -13.57 -4.62 -11.31
CA TYR A 126 -12.72 -4.78 -10.12
C TYR A 126 -11.53 -3.82 -10.05
N ARG A 127 -11.01 -3.34 -11.18
CA ARG A 127 -9.94 -2.30 -11.22
C ARG A 127 -10.40 -0.95 -10.63
N ASN A 128 -11.70 -0.68 -10.71
CA ASN A 128 -12.32 0.62 -10.44
C ASN A 128 -13.03 0.65 -9.07
N ALA A 129 -12.43 0.01 -8.07
CA ALA A 129 -12.93 0.00 -6.70
C ALA A 129 -11.79 -0.06 -5.69
N LEU A 130 -12.05 0.47 -4.50
CA LEU A 130 -11.26 0.20 -3.31
C LEU A 130 -11.84 -1.02 -2.60
N TYR A 131 -10.98 -1.98 -2.28
CA TYR A 131 -11.29 -3.08 -1.40
C TYR A 131 -10.86 -2.73 0.02
N ALA A 132 -11.61 -3.19 1.03
CA ALA A 132 -11.21 -3.06 2.41
C ALA A 132 -11.36 -4.35 3.20
N VAL A 133 -10.34 -4.66 4.01
CA VAL A 133 -10.36 -5.74 5.00
C VAL A 133 -10.17 -5.16 6.40
N ARG A 134 -10.80 -5.79 7.40
CA ARG A 134 -10.54 -5.48 8.81
C ARG A 134 -9.56 -6.50 9.39
N PHE A 135 -8.65 -6.03 10.21
CA PHE A 135 -7.55 -6.79 10.78
C PHE A 135 -7.29 -6.38 12.23
N ASN A 136 -7.22 -7.35 13.12
CA ASN A 136 -6.78 -7.18 14.48
C ASN A 136 -5.28 -7.52 14.58
N PRO A 137 -4.40 -6.53 14.74
CA PRO A 137 -2.94 -6.73 14.81
C PRO A 137 -2.51 -7.58 16.01
N LEU A 138 -3.19 -7.44 17.16
CA LEU A 138 -2.80 -8.07 18.42
C LEU A 138 -3.04 -9.58 18.41
N SER A 139 -4.10 -10.02 17.74
CA SER A 139 -4.36 -11.46 17.50
C SER A 139 -3.90 -11.91 16.11
N GLY A 140 -3.33 -11.00 15.32
CA GLY A 140 -2.99 -11.18 13.92
C GLY A 140 -4.17 -11.53 12.99
N ARG A 141 -5.44 -11.36 13.41
CA ARG A 141 -6.65 -11.95 12.79
C ARG A 141 -7.43 -11.01 11.89
N LEU A 142 -7.87 -11.48 10.72
CA LEU A 142 -8.96 -10.84 9.98
C LEU A 142 -10.25 -10.80 10.83
N LEU A 143 -10.97 -9.69 10.73
CA LEU A 143 -12.25 -9.46 11.42
C LEU A 143 -13.38 -9.32 10.39
N ARG A 144 -14.57 -9.78 10.75
CA ARG A 144 -15.76 -9.49 9.94
C ARG A 144 -16.17 -8.02 10.06
N TRP A 145 -16.73 -7.47 9.00
CA TRP A 145 -17.48 -6.23 9.02
C TRP A 145 -18.77 -6.42 9.85
N PRO A 146 -19.20 -5.41 10.61
CA PRO A 146 -20.49 -5.45 11.31
C PRO A 146 -21.67 -5.62 10.34
N THR A 147 -22.77 -6.20 10.84
CA THR A 147 -24.05 -6.24 10.10
C THR A 147 -24.50 -4.82 9.74
N GLY A 148 -24.98 -4.62 8.51
CA GLY A 148 -25.47 -3.34 8.02
C GLY A 148 -24.43 -2.49 7.27
N VAL A 149 -23.14 -2.86 7.29
CA VAL A 149 -22.15 -2.26 6.39
C VAL A 149 -22.49 -2.66 4.94
N PRO A 150 -22.56 -1.71 3.98
CA PRO A 150 -22.94 -1.98 2.60
C PRO A 150 -21.90 -2.85 1.85
N SER A 151 -22.33 -3.50 0.76
CA SER A 151 -21.49 -4.27 -0.19
C SER A 151 -20.32 -5.02 0.46
N VAL A 152 -20.65 -5.86 1.44
CA VAL A 152 -19.71 -6.78 2.10
C VAL A 152 -19.86 -8.17 1.48
N TYR A 153 -18.72 -8.79 1.18
CA TYR A 153 -18.59 -10.07 0.48
C TYR A 153 -17.66 -11.02 1.26
N GLY A 154 -17.42 -12.23 0.72
CA GLY A 154 -16.48 -13.21 1.28
C GLY A 154 -16.82 -13.56 2.73
N GLY A 155 -18.07 -13.93 3.00
CA GLY A 155 -18.53 -14.29 4.35
C GLY A 155 -18.47 -13.15 5.38
N GLY A 156 -18.30 -11.89 4.97
CA GLY A 156 -18.23 -10.76 5.88
C GLY A 156 -16.84 -10.15 6.05
N TYR A 157 -15.79 -10.62 5.38
CA TYR A 157 -14.42 -10.14 5.59
C TYR A 157 -13.97 -9.06 4.60
N LEU A 158 -14.57 -9.00 3.41
CA LEU A 158 -14.16 -8.09 2.34
C LEU A 158 -15.26 -7.04 2.06
N ARG A 159 -14.90 -5.76 2.10
CA ARG A 159 -15.74 -4.62 1.70
C ARG A 159 -15.30 -4.16 0.30
N TYR A 160 -16.25 -3.71 -0.52
CA TYR A 160 -16.02 -3.24 -1.89
C TYR A 160 -16.67 -1.86 -2.12
N VAL A 161 -15.86 -0.83 -2.29
CA VAL A 161 -16.27 0.58 -2.47
C VAL A 161 -15.96 0.98 -3.94
N PRO A 162 -16.96 1.08 -4.83
CA PRO A 162 -16.75 1.58 -6.19
C PRO A 162 -16.13 2.96 -6.20
N MET A 163 -15.23 3.21 -7.15
CA MET A 163 -14.73 4.55 -7.46
C MET A 163 -15.54 5.17 -8.60
N ARG A 164 -15.81 6.47 -8.51
CA ARG A 164 -16.50 7.28 -9.52
C ARG A 164 -15.67 8.48 -9.88
N ASP A 165 -15.63 8.86 -11.16
CA ASP A 165 -15.19 10.20 -11.53
C ASP A 165 -16.22 11.25 -11.05
N ALA A 166 -15.85 12.53 -11.03
CA ALA A 166 -16.69 13.62 -10.53
C ALA A 166 -18.03 13.81 -11.28
N ASP A 167 -18.16 13.24 -12.48
CA ASP A 167 -19.40 13.20 -13.28
C ASP A 167 -20.27 11.94 -13.01
N GLY A 168 -19.84 11.08 -12.08
CA GLY A 168 -20.51 9.82 -11.74
C GLY A 168 -20.16 8.64 -12.65
N THR A 169 -19.29 8.81 -13.64
CA THR A 169 -18.86 7.71 -14.51
C THR A 169 -17.87 6.77 -13.82
N VAL A 170 -17.62 5.60 -14.43
CA VAL A 170 -16.59 4.66 -13.95
C VAL A 170 -15.23 5.11 -14.53
N PRO A 171 -14.21 5.36 -13.70
CA PRO A 171 -12.89 5.73 -14.19
C PRO A 171 -12.30 4.62 -15.07
N ARG A 172 -11.42 5.00 -16.00
CA ARG A 172 -10.66 4.04 -16.83
C ARG A 172 -9.26 3.85 -16.25
N MET A 173 -9.19 3.10 -15.16
CA MET A 173 -7.98 2.86 -14.37
C MET A 173 -7.37 1.47 -14.66
N VAL A 174 -6.03 1.40 -14.61
CA VAL A 174 -5.20 0.20 -14.60
C VAL A 174 -4.36 0.31 -13.32
N SER A 175 -4.87 -0.24 -12.21
CA SER A 175 -4.45 0.20 -10.88
C SER A 175 -3.28 -0.63 -10.33
N GLU A 176 -2.05 -0.14 -10.42
CA GLU A 176 -0.84 -0.88 -10.01
C GLU A 176 -0.49 -0.72 -8.52
N ASP A 177 -0.50 0.50 -7.95
CA ASP A 177 -0.26 0.67 -6.51
C ASP A 177 -1.10 1.81 -5.89
N ILE A 178 -1.24 1.79 -4.55
CA ILE A 178 -2.02 2.73 -3.76
C ILE A 178 -1.21 3.31 -2.60
N ALA A 179 -1.28 4.63 -2.41
CA ALA A 179 -0.68 5.30 -1.26
C ALA A 179 -1.72 6.12 -0.48
N LEU A 180 -1.48 6.29 0.83
CA LEU A 180 -2.27 7.16 1.70
C LEU A 180 -1.42 8.35 2.14
N ALA A 181 -1.66 9.50 1.52
CA ALA A 181 -1.03 10.75 1.87
C ALA A 181 -1.67 11.34 3.14
N PRO A 182 -0.87 11.84 4.11
CA PRO A 182 -1.41 12.59 5.23
C PRO A 182 -2.11 13.87 4.75
N ALA A 183 -3.16 14.27 5.46
CA ALA A 183 -3.85 15.53 5.27
C ALA A 183 -2.88 16.73 5.28
N SER A 184 -2.99 17.59 4.28
CA SER A 184 -2.48 18.96 4.36
C SER A 184 -3.43 19.82 5.21
N ASP A 185 -2.88 20.66 6.08
CA ASP A 185 -3.59 21.76 6.75
C ASP A 185 -4.92 21.41 7.44
N GLY A 186 -5.03 20.20 8.00
CA GLY A 186 -6.21 19.74 8.73
C GLY A 186 -7.37 19.21 7.87
N GLY A 187 -7.14 18.97 6.57
CA GLY A 187 -8.07 18.24 5.70
C GLY A 187 -8.22 16.75 6.05
N PRO A 188 -8.88 15.96 5.19
CA PRO A 188 -8.84 14.49 5.27
C PRO A 188 -7.49 13.94 4.79
N ASP A 189 -7.10 12.77 5.28
CA ASP A 189 -6.04 11.98 4.64
C ASP A 189 -6.52 11.53 3.25
N MET A 190 -5.62 11.50 2.26
CA MET A 190 -5.96 11.33 0.84
C MET A 190 -5.41 10.01 0.30
N LEU A 191 -6.29 9.15 -0.21
CA LEU A 191 -5.89 7.96 -0.97
C LEU A 191 -5.54 8.36 -2.40
N TRP A 192 -4.47 7.74 -2.92
CA TRP A 192 -3.96 7.91 -4.28
C TRP A 192 -3.85 6.55 -4.95
N CYS A 193 -4.60 6.32 -6.03
CA CYS A 193 -4.56 5.08 -6.82
C CYS A 193 -3.84 5.35 -8.14
N GLY A 194 -2.87 4.51 -8.50
CA GLY A 194 -1.98 4.77 -9.62
C GLY A 194 -2.08 3.83 -10.81
N ASP A 195 -2.35 4.38 -11.99
CA ASP A 195 -2.00 3.82 -13.30
C ASP A 195 -0.59 4.29 -13.63
N ILE A 196 0.36 3.55 -13.06
CA ILE A 196 1.79 3.87 -13.05
C ILE A 196 2.64 2.88 -13.87
N GLY A 197 2.00 1.79 -14.29
CA GLY A 197 2.60 0.67 -15.00
C GLY A 197 2.75 0.96 -16.48
N ASN A 198 3.80 0.40 -17.07
CA ASN A 198 4.09 0.55 -18.49
C ASN A 198 4.91 -0.64 -19.02
N ASN A 199 4.35 -1.84 -18.91
CA ASN A 199 5.00 -3.10 -19.29
C ASN A 199 5.43 -3.17 -20.78
N ASN A 200 4.91 -2.29 -21.66
CA ASN A 200 5.33 -2.18 -23.07
C ASN A 200 6.24 -0.98 -23.37
N PHE A 201 6.60 -0.19 -22.35
CA PHE A 201 7.39 1.04 -22.45
C PHE A 201 6.84 2.08 -23.44
N GLY A 202 5.53 2.16 -23.60
CA GLY A 202 4.87 3.11 -24.49
C GLY A 202 5.14 4.57 -24.09
N ALA A 203 5.07 5.47 -25.07
CA ALA A 203 5.15 6.92 -24.86
C ALA A 203 3.77 7.48 -24.46
N HIS A 204 3.33 7.20 -23.23
CA HIS A 204 2.11 7.75 -22.65
C HIS A 204 2.32 8.15 -21.19
N ALA A 205 1.64 9.20 -20.76
CA ALA A 205 1.71 9.67 -19.37
C ALA A 205 1.05 8.67 -18.41
N GLY A 206 1.67 8.47 -17.25
CA GLY A 206 1.04 7.79 -16.11
C GLY A 206 0.02 8.70 -15.43
N ARG A 207 -0.88 8.11 -14.64
CA ARG A 207 -2.04 8.78 -14.05
C ARG A 207 -2.25 8.35 -12.61
N LEU A 208 -2.40 9.32 -11.71
CA LEU A 208 -2.80 9.09 -10.32
C LEU A 208 -4.13 9.77 -10.05
N TRP A 209 -5.13 9.01 -9.62
CA TRP A 209 -6.41 9.55 -9.13
C TRP A 209 -6.35 9.66 -7.62
N ARG A 210 -7.06 10.64 -7.05
CA ARG A 210 -7.18 10.80 -5.61
C ARG A 210 -8.62 10.89 -5.13
N CYS A 211 -8.83 10.52 -3.87
CA CYS A 211 -10.02 10.80 -3.10
C CYS A 211 -9.66 10.99 -1.62
N ALA A 212 -10.51 11.66 -0.86
CA ALA A 212 -10.47 11.59 0.60
C ALA A 212 -10.66 10.13 1.06
N GLU A 213 -9.95 9.71 2.11
CA GLU A 213 -10.10 8.36 2.66
C GLU A 213 -11.58 8.07 3.05
N PRO A 214 -12.26 7.14 2.35
CA PRO A 214 -13.69 6.91 2.56
C PRO A 214 -13.95 6.21 3.89
N ASN A 215 -15.16 6.37 4.42
CA ASN A 215 -15.60 5.67 5.61
C ASN A 215 -16.01 4.23 5.27
N PRO A 216 -15.21 3.21 5.65
CA PRO A 216 -15.45 1.85 5.20
C PRO A 216 -16.73 1.22 5.82
N TYR A 217 -17.28 1.85 6.85
CA TYR A 217 -18.50 1.40 7.52
C TYR A 217 -19.78 1.98 6.91
N LEU A 218 -19.70 3.11 6.20
CA LEU A 218 -20.87 3.88 5.74
C LEU A 218 -20.88 4.11 4.23
N ASP A 219 -19.74 4.45 3.64
CA ASP A 219 -19.69 4.95 2.28
C ASP A 219 -19.92 3.80 1.30
N ALA A 220 -20.98 3.91 0.49
CA ALA A 220 -21.37 2.89 -0.48
C ALA A 220 -20.44 2.89 -1.71
N GLU A 221 -19.95 4.08 -2.11
CA GLU A 221 -19.01 4.38 -3.19
C GLU A 221 -18.18 5.64 -2.81
N VAL A 222 -17.13 5.94 -3.57
CA VAL A 222 -16.26 7.12 -3.38
C VAL A 222 -16.08 7.89 -4.69
N THR A 223 -16.10 9.23 -4.61
CA THR A 223 -15.82 10.12 -5.74
C THR A 223 -14.32 10.47 -5.79
N LEU A 224 -13.74 10.37 -6.98
CA LEU A 224 -12.39 10.82 -7.29
C LEU A 224 -12.42 12.33 -7.55
N ASP A 225 -11.75 13.10 -6.69
CA ASP A 225 -11.79 14.56 -6.69
C ASP A 225 -10.57 15.23 -7.37
N GLY A 226 -9.65 14.42 -7.88
CA GLY A 226 -8.48 14.91 -8.59
C GLY A 226 -7.78 13.84 -9.42
N LEU A 227 -7.15 14.30 -10.50
CA LEU A 227 -6.27 13.53 -11.37
C LEU A 227 -4.94 14.27 -11.48
N LEU A 228 -3.84 13.53 -11.34
CA LEU A 228 -2.48 13.96 -11.62
C LEU A 228 -1.94 13.11 -12.77
N THR A 229 -1.65 13.76 -13.89
CA THR A 229 -1.00 13.16 -15.05
C THR A 229 0.50 13.44 -14.98
N TYR A 230 1.37 12.46 -15.25
CA TYR A 230 2.81 12.66 -15.16
C TYR A 230 3.60 11.91 -16.24
N TRP A 231 4.79 12.43 -16.55
CA TRP A 231 5.77 11.80 -17.43
C TRP A 231 7.02 11.41 -16.63
N THR A 232 7.61 10.27 -16.95
CA THR A 232 8.87 9.79 -16.33
C THR A 232 10.12 10.13 -17.14
N ASN A 233 9.92 10.33 -18.46
CA ASN A 233 10.90 10.88 -19.38
C ASN A 233 10.41 12.26 -19.84
N PRO A 234 11.13 13.36 -19.50
CA PRO A 234 10.72 14.74 -19.80
C PRO A 234 10.62 15.11 -21.29
N ASP A 235 11.02 14.24 -22.23
CA ASP A 235 10.83 14.47 -23.67
C ASP A 235 9.38 14.21 -24.15
N HIS A 236 8.53 13.61 -23.30
CA HIS A 236 7.12 13.23 -23.54
C HIS A 236 6.89 12.38 -24.80
N THR A 237 7.96 11.83 -25.40
CA THR A 237 7.95 11.20 -26.73
C THR A 237 8.73 9.90 -26.77
N GLY A 238 9.70 9.73 -25.87
CA GLY A 238 10.44 8.50 -25.65
C GLY A 238 9.72 7.52 -24.71
N PRO A 239 10.30 6.32 -24.55
CA PRO A 239 9.78 5.30 -23.65
C PRO A 239 9.69 5.80 -22.21
N GLN A 240 8.57 5.53 -21.54
CA GLN A 240 8.39 5.84 -20.12
C GLN A 240 8.83 4.65 -19.26
N GLY A 241 9.32 4.91 -18.05
CA GLY A 241 9.66 3.89 -17.08
C GLY A 241 8.41 3.20 -16.56
N ASN A 242 8.44 1.87 -16.49
CA ASN A 242 7.41 1.10 -15.84
C ASN A 242 7.58 1.23 -14.32
N CYS A 243 6.60 1.83 -13.64
CA CYS A 243 6.59 1.96 -12.19
C CYS A 243 5.52 1.05 -11.63
N GLU A 244 5.81 0.33 -10.56
CA GLU A 244 4.82 -0.50 -9.85
C GLU A 244 5.04 -0.35 -8.34
N SER A 245 5.36 0.85 -7.87
CA SER A 245 5.23 1.17 -6.45
C SER A 245 4.97 2.66 -6.28
N LEU A 246 4.02 3.00 -5.43
CA LEU A 246 3.57 4.37 -5.14
C LEU A 246 3.63 4.58 -3.63
N LEU A 247 4.28 5.67 -3.19
CA LEU A 247 4.33 6.02 -1.76
C LEU A 247 4.16 7.52 -1.56
N ALA A 248 3.55 7.90 -0.43
CA ALA A 248 3.30 9.28 -0.06
C ALA A 248 4.16 9.67 1.15
N LEU A 249 4.86 10.80 1.06
CA LEU A 249 5.74 11.30 2.12
C LEU A 249 5.65 12.83 2.17
N HIS A 250 5.14 13.35 3.29
CA HIS A 250 5.04 14.80 3.58
C HIS A 250 4.41 15.62 2.43
N GLY A 251 3.27 15.17 1.91
CA GLY A 251 2.53 15.84 0.83
C GLY A 251 3.13 15.67 -0.58
N SER A 252 4.28 15.01 -0.71
CA SER A 252 4.85 14.61 -2.01
C SER A 252 4.57 13.13 -2.30
N LEU A 253 4.41 12.80 -3.58
CA LEU A 253 4.25 11.43 -4.07
C LEU A 253 5.55 10.96 -4.72
N TYR A 254 5.90 9.70 -4.53
CA TYR A 254 7.07 9.08 -5.11
C TYR A 254 6.72 7.75 -5.77
N LEU A 255 7.42 7.45 -6.86
CA LEU A 255 7.29 6.23 -7.64
C LEU A 255 8.60 5.44 -7.59
N ILE A 256 8.53 4.11 -7.61
CA ILE A 256 9.70 3.24 -7.79
C ILE A 256 9.62 2.52 -9.13
N VAL A 257 10.67 2.66 -9.95
CA VAL A 257 10.76 2.07 -11.29
C VAL A 257 11.06 0.56 -11.19
N LYS A 258 10.15 -0.28 -11.72
CA LYS A 258 10.26 -1.75 -11.80
C LYS A 258 11.10 -2.23 -12.96
N ASN A 259 10.86 -1.70 -14.17
CA ASN A 259 11.68 -1.98 -15.34
C ASN A 259 11.70 -0.79 -16.31
N VAL A 260 12.65 -0.82 -17.25
CA VAL A 260 12.92 0.28 -18.19
C VAL A 260 13.23 -0.26 -19.58
N ALA A 261 12.92 0.53 -20.61
CA ALA A 261 13.38 0.25 -21.97
C ALA A 261 14.91 0.23 -22.04
N ALA A 262 15.46 -0.65 -22.88
CA ALA A 262 16.89 -0.73 -23.11
C ALA A 262 17.44 0.61 -23.66
N GLY A 263 18.47 1.15 -23.01
CA GLY A 263 19.06 2.45 -23.38
C GLY A 263 18.28 3.69 -22.91
N GLY A 264 17.18 3.53 -22.17
CA GLY A 264 16.44 4.64 -21.58
C GLY A 264 17.23 5.38 -20.48
N PRO A 265 16.82 6.63 -20.12
CA PRO A 265 17.53 7.45 -19.13
C PRO A 265 17.31 7.00 -17.67
N LEU A 266 16.33 6.13 -17.42
CA LEU A 266 15.95 5.64 -16.10
C LEU A 266 16.65 4.31 -15.78
N THR A 267 16.67 3.93 -14.50
CA THR A 267 17.22 2.64 -14.06
C THR A 267 16.28 1.93 -13.08
N VAL A 268 16.39 0.60 -12.99
CA VAL A 268 15.57 -0.17 -12.05
C VAL A 268 15.91 0.20 -10.60
N GLY A 269 14.88 0.45 -9.79
CA GLY A 269 14.98 1.00 -8.44
C GLY A 269 15.15 2.51 -8.35
N GLN A 270 15.12 3.24 -9.47
CA GLN A 270 15.10 4.70 -9.44
C GLN A 270 13.83 5.15 -8.70
N VAL A 271 13.99 6.04 -7.72
CA VAL A 271 12.88 6.71 -7.05
C VAL A 271 12.65 8.05 -7.72
N LEU A 272 11.43 8.27 -8.21
CA LEU A 272 11.01 9.51 -8.88
C LEU A 272 10.05 10.27 -7.95
N ARG A 273 10.24 11.57 -7.73
CA ARG A 273 9.26 12.43 -7.06
C ARG A 273 8.34 13.06 -8.09
N LEU A 274 7.04 13.05 -7.82
CA LEU A 274 6.07 13.85 -8.57
C LEU A 274 5.95 15.25 -7.94
N PRO A 275 6.14 16.35 -8.70
CA PRO A 275 5.89 17.70 -8.22
C PRO A 275 4.46 17.87 -7.72
N ALA A 276 4.29 18.55 -6.59
CA ALA A 276 2.98 18.78 -5.98
C ALA A 276 2.14 19.79 -6.77
N GLN A 277 1.43 19.32 -7.80
CA GLN A 277 0.33 20.02 -8.47
C GLN A 277 -0.83 19.07 -8.70
N VAL A 278 -2.06 19.52 -8.46
CA VAL A 278 -3.29 18.81 -8.83
C VAL A 278 -4.20 19.80 -9.53
N GLY A 279 -4.77 19.42 -10.67
CA GLY A 279 -5.50 20.33 -11.56
C GLY A 279 -4.60 21.21 -12.45
N GLY A 280 -3.27 21.02 -12.42
CA GLY A 280 -2.36 21.48 -13.45
C GLY A 280 -2.31 20.51 -14.65
N GLY A 281 -1.56 20.89 -15.69
CA GLY A 281 -1.23 19.97 -16.80
C GLY A 281 -0.33 18.81 -16.35
N ALA A 282 0.11 17.98 -17.29
CA ALA A 282 1.02 16.89 -16.98
C ALA A 282 2.34 17.40 -16.39
N VAL A 283 2.86 16.73 -15.36
CA VAL A 283 4.12 17.10 -14.67
C VAL A 283 5.26 16.13 -15.00
N ASP A 284 6.50 16.60 -14.94
CA ASP A 284 7.67 15.74 -15.04
C ASP A 284 8.06 15.16 -13.69
N ALA A 285 8.20 13.83 -13.64
CA ALA A 285 8.73 13.12 -12.48
C ALA A 285 10.25 13.35 -12.38
N VAL A 286 10.71 13.74 -11.18
CA VAL A 286 12.11 14.13 -10.94
C VAL A 286 12.86 12.98 -10.26
N PRO A 287 13.96 12.44 -10.83
CA PRO A 287 14.76 11.42 -10.15
C PRO A 287 15.39 11.95 -8.85
N VAL A 288 15.17 11.25 -7.73
CA VAL A 288 15.68 11.63 -6.40
C VAL A 288 16.86 10.78 -5.97
N ALA A 289 16.69 9.46 -6.01
CA ALA A 289 17.68 8.48 -5.56
C ALA A 289 17.48 7.15 -6.31
N ARG A 290 18.29 6.14 -6.00
CA ARG A 290 18.14 4.78 -6.51
C ARG A 290 18.29 3.76 -5.39
N LEU A 291 17.18 3.11 -5.03
CA LEU A 291 17.16 1.99 -4.11
C LEU A 291 17.87 0.78 -4.74
N ARG A 292 18.58 0.02 -3.90
CA ARG A 292 19.30 -1.20 -4.28
C ARG A 292 18.93 -2.31 -3.31
N PRO A 293 18.53 -3.50 -3.79
CA PRO A 293 18.24 -4.62 -2.90
C PRO A 293 19.56 -5.24 -2.39
N PRO A 294 19.49 -6.19 -1.45
CA PRO A 294 20.62 -7.05 -1.13
C PRO A 294 21.09 -7.86 -2.34
N ALA A 295 22.37 -8.23 -2.37
CA ALA A 295 22.94 -9.02 -3.45
C ALA A 295 22.21 -10.37 -3.63
N GLY A 296 21.91 -10.72 -4.88
CA GLY A 296 21.20 -11.97 -5.24
C GLY A 296 19.67 -11.89 -5.20
N VAL A 297 19.07 -10.78 -4.73
CA VAL A 297 17.62 -10.58 -4.78
C VAL A 297 17.18 -10.10 -6.17
N ASN A 298 16.15 -10.74 -6.74
CA ASN A 298 15.49 -10.25 -7.95
C ASN A 298 14.83 -8.88 -7.67
N TRP A 299 15.24 -7.86 -8.42
CA TRP A 299 14.82 -6.47 -8.22
C TRP A 299 13.73 -6.08 -9.21
N GLN A 300 12.50 -6.40 -8.83
CA GLN A 300 11.29 -6.01 -9.55
C GLN A 300 10.30 -5.52 -8.49
N PRO A 301 10.39 -4.25 -8.05
CA PRO A 301 9.47 -3.68 -7.08
C PRO A 301 8.02 -3.70 -7.60
N THR A 302 7.08 -4.15 -6.75
CA THR A 302 5.65 -4.39 -7.07
C THR A 302 4.66 -3.69 -6.12
N ALA A 303 5.14 -3.17 -4.99
CA ALA A 303 4.39 -2.24 -4.14
C ALA A 303 5.33 -1.57 -3.11
N ALA A 304 4.94 -0.44 -2.52
CA ALA A 304 5.70 0.15 -1.40
C ALA A 304 4.85 0.89 -0.36
N ASP A 305 5.30 0.84 0.91
CA ASP A 305 4.71 1.65 1.99
C ASP A 305 5.80 2.19 2.93
N LEU A 306 5.62 3.43 3.40
CA LEU A 306 6.60 4.17 4.19
C LEU A 306 5.99 4.66 5.51
N VAL A 307 6.56 4.19 6.62
CA VAL A 307 6.18 4.57 7.97
C VAL A 307 7.42 4.92 8.79
N ASP A 308 7.46 6.14 9.32
CA ASP A 308 8.34 6.59 10.39
C ASP A 308 9.83 6.24 10.13
N GLY A 309 10.35 6.67 8.98
CA GLY A 309 11.73 6.41 8.55
C GLY A 309 12.00 4.99 8.05
N SER A 310 11.00 4.11 8.01
CA SER A 310 11.09 2.76 7.43
C SER A 310 10.28 2.65 6.14
N LEU A 311 10.94 2.27 5.04
CA LEU A 311 10.31 1.95 3.77
C LEU A 311 10.29 0.42 3.59
N LEU A 312 9.11 -0.14 3.29
CA LEU A 312 8.97 -1.48 2.75
C LEU A 312 8.78 -1.38 1.24
N VAL A 313 9.46 -2.25 0.51
CA VAL A 313 9.23 -2.47 -0.92
C VAL A 313 8.99 -3.95 -1.14
N SER A 314 7.83 -4.28 -1.71
CA SER A 314 7.52 -5.61 -2.20
C SER A 314 8.24 -5.86 -3.52
N THR A 315 8.68 -7.10 -3.73
CA THR A 315 9.05 -7.61 -5.05
C THR A 315 8.42 -8.97 -5.21
N ALA A 316 8.28 -9.41 -6.46
CA ALA A 316 7.74 -10.73 -6.80
C ALA A 316 8.31 -11.92 -5.98
N ARG A 317 9.49 -11.78 -5.34
CA ARG A 317 10.05 -12.83 -4.46
C ARG A 317 10.41 -12.43 -3.01
N HIS A 318 10.39 -11.15 -2.66
CA HIS A 318 10.87 -10.70 -1.34
C HIS A 318 10.05 -9.50 -0.84
N TRP A 319 10.18 -9.17 0.44
CA TRP A 319 10.00 -7.79 0.89
C TRP A 319 11.33 -7.25 1.37
N ILE A 320 11.64 -6.02 0.99
CA ILE A 320 12.89 -5.36 1.31
C ILE A 320 12.58 -4.16 2.19
N ARG A 321 13.16 -4.16 3.39
CA ARG A 321 13.04 -3.08 4.36
C ARG A 321 14.28 -2.21 4.32
N TYR A 322 14.08 -0.94 4.00
CA TYR A 322 15.05 0.14 4.15
C TYR A 322 14.71 0.88 5.44
N GLU A 323 15.72 1.27 6.21
CA GLU A 323 15.58 2.08 7.43
C GLU A 323 16.55 3.27 7.33
N ALA A 324 16.11 4.44 7.79
CA ALA A 324 16.92 5.66 7.87
C ALA A 324 16.49 6.47 9.11
N ASP A 325 17.16 7.60 9.36
CA ASP A 325 16.80 8.50 10.45
C ASP A 325 15.34 9.02 10.28
N PRO A 326 14.43 8.74 11.23
CA PRO A 326 13.01 9.11 11.12
C PRO A 326 12.75 10.62 11.26
N THR A 327 13.77 11.42 11.59
CA THR A 327 13.68 12.89 11.60
C THR A 327 13.85 13.52 10.21
N LEU A 328 14.38 12.76 9.24
CA LEU A 328 14.50 13.19 7.85
C LEU A 328 13.13 13.22 7.16
N THR A 329 12.98 14.13 6.20
CA THR A 329 11.74 14.32 5.44
C THR A 329 12.02 14.43 3.94
N GLY A 330 10.97 14.30 3.12
CA GLY A 330 11.03 14.44 1.66
C GLY A 330 12.18 13.67 0.99
N ASP A 331 12.82 14.32 0.02
CA ASP A 331 13.97 13.81 -0.75
C ASP A 331 15.12 13.33 0.14
N ASP A 332 15.38 13.98 1.27
CA ASP A 332 16.53 13.67 2.12
C ASP A 332 16.35 12.31 2.81
N LEU A 333 15.12 12.00 3.25
CA LEU A 333 14.79 10.66 3.74
C LEU A 333 14.95 9.60 2.64
N ILE A 334 14.47 9.88 1.41
CA ILE A 334 14.59 8.96 0.26
C ILE A 334 16.07 8.72 -0.10
N ARG A 335 16.91 9.76 -0.05
CA ARG A 335 18.36 9.66 -0.28
C ARG A 335 19.06 8.84 0.81
N ALA A 336 18.69 9.04 2.09
CA ALA A 336 19.21 8.26 3.20
C ALA A 336 18.83 6.76 3.08
N LEU A 337 17.54 6.46 2.83
CA LEU A 337 17.06 5.10 2.60
C LEU A 337 17.81 4.40 1.45
N ALA A 338 18.17 5.13 0.39
CA ALA A 338 18.93 4.60 -0.74
C ALA A 338 20.45 4.46 -0.50
N ALA A 339 20.99 5.09 0.55
CA ALA A 339 22.39 4.95 0.94
C ALA A 339 22.62 3.75 1.88
N GLU A 340 21.60 3.35 2.64
CA GLU A 340 21.67 2.25 3.60
C GLU A 340 21.60 0.86 2.96
N THR A 341 22.13 -0.14 3.67
CA THR A 341 22.02 -1.55 3.26
C THR A 341 20.70 -2.13 3.77
N PRO A 342 19.72 -2.45 2.91
CA PRO A 342 18.43 -2.94 3.39
C PRO A 342 18.48 -4.39 3.88
N THR A 343 17.43 -4.76 4.61
CA THR A 343 17.17 -6.16 4.98
C THR A 343 16.10 -6.75 4.06
N ALA A 344 16.43 -7.83 3.34
CA ALA A 344 15.41 -8.63 2.64
C ALA A 344 14.84 -9.71 3.56
N TYR A 345 13.53 -9.90 3.50
CA TYR A 345 12.78 -10.98 4.12
C TYR A 345 12.37 -11.98 3.03
N GLY A 346 12.40 -13.26 3.39
CA GLY A 346 12.22 -14.38 2.45
C GLY A 346 10.80 -14.52 1.88
N PHE A 347 10.71 -15.41 0.90
CA PHE A 347 9.57 -15.61 0.00
C PHE A 347 8.25 -16.06 0.67
N TRP A 348 7.13 -15.85 -0.04
CA TRP A 348 5.76 -16.18 0.39
C TRP A 348 5.56 -17.63 0.82
N ASN A 349 6.14 -18.58 0.08
CA ASN A 349 6.00 -20.02 0.31
C ASN A 349 7.27 -20.80 -0.10
N PRO A 350 7.98 -21.49 0.82
CA PRO A 350 9.30 -22.09 0.54
C PRO A 350 9.36 -23.15 -0.58
N ASP A 351 8.23 -23.51 -1.20
CA ASP A 351 8.13 -24.39 -2.36
C ASP A 351 8.15 -23.67 -3.74
N GLU A 352 8.20 -22.33 -3.77
CA GLU A 352 8.07 -21.45 -4.96
C GLU A 352 6.75 -21.59 -5.75
N THR A 353 5.75 -22.33 -5.28
CA THR A 353 4.56 -22.69 -6.09
C THR A 353 3.43 -21.65 -6.11
N THR A 354 3.42 -20.70 -5.17
CA THR A 354 2.27 -19.78 -4.97
C THR A 354 2.60 -18.31 -5.23
N GLY A 355 2.74 -17.97 -6.52
CA GLY A 355 2.64 -16.60 -7.05
C GLY A 355 3.69 -15.57 -6.61
N ALA A 356 3.63 -14.40 -7.20
CA ALA A 356 4.44 -13.24 -6.83
C ALA A 356 3.92 -12.55 -5.56
N ASN A 357 4.80 -11.87 -4.81
CA ASN A 357 4.34 -10.85 -3.87
C ASN A 357 3.99 -9.57 -4.63
N GLU A 358 2.84 -9.00 -4.30
CA GLU A 358 2.31 -7.77 -4.88
C GLU A 358 2.18 -6.73 -3.75
N GLY A 359 0.97 -6.37 -3.32
CA GLY A 359 0.75 -5.31 -2.31
C GLY A 359 1.48 -5.50 -0.97
N ILE A 360 1.90 -4.39 -0.34
CA ILE A 360 2.43 -4.39 1.03
C ILE A 360 2.02 -3.15 1.82
N ALA A 361 1.63 -3.31 3.09
CA ALA A 361 1.20 -2.21 3.96
C ALA A 361 1.72 -2.33 5.41
N TRP A 362 2.11 -1.21 6.01
CA TRP A 362 2.49 -1.06 7.41
C TRP A 362 1.26 -0.87 8.32
N LEU A 363 1.04 -1.77 9.27
CA LEU A 363 0.02 -1.63 10.31
C LEU A 363 0.57 -0.94 11.56
N ARG A 364 0.35 0.38 11.65
CA ARG A 364 0.66 1.25 12.81
C ARG A 364 -0.17 0.87 14.04
N THR A 365 0.30 -0.12 14.81
CA THR A 365 -0.51 -0.79 15.84
C THR A 365 0.21 -0.87 17.18
N GLY A 366 0.54 0.32 17.71
CA GLY A 366 1.27 0.49 18.96
C GLY A 366 2.73 -0.01 18.86
N PRO A 367 3.37 -0.34 20.00
CA PRO A 367 4.76 -0.84 20.02
C PRO A 367 4.92 -2.21 19.35
N GLN A 368 3.81 -2.93 19.08
CA GLN A 368 3.77 -4.20 18.35
C GLN A 368 3.33 -4.05 16.89
N GLY A 369 3.59 -2.89 16.27
CA GLY A 369 3.37 -2.69 14.83
C GLY A 369 3.99 -3.78 13.96
N GLY A 370 3.67 -3.78 12.68
CA GLY A 370 4.14 -4.81 11.74
C GLY A 370 3.66 -4.50 10.34
N PHE A 371 3.81 -5.45 9.42
CA PHE A 371 3.35 -5.28 8.04
C PHE A 371 2.52 -6.47 7.57
N MET A 372 1.61 -6.19 6.65
CA MET A 372 0.83 -7.19 5.93
C MET A 372 1.24 -7.17 4.47
N GLY A 373 1.61 -8.34 3.94
CA GLY A 373 1.80 -8.55 2.51
C GLY A 373 0.55 -9.12 1.86
N VAL A 374 0.40 -8.84 0.56
CA VAL A 374 -0.58 -9.43 -0.34
C VAL A 374 0.17 -10.10 -1.50
N SER A 375 -0.26 -11.28 -1.92
CA SER A 375 0.30 -11.97 -3.10
C SER A 375 -0.63 -11.86 -4.31
N GLU A 376 -0.08 -12.09 -5.51
CA GLU A 376 -0.80 -12.20 -6.79
C GLU A 376 -2.02 -13.15 -6.71
N PRO A 377 -1.94 -14.36 -6.10
CA PRO A 377 -3.13 -15.20 -5.85
C PRO A 377 -4.14 -14.69 -4.79
N GLY A 378 -4.01 -13.44 -4.34
CA GLY A 378 -4.91 -12.81 -3.36
C GLY A 378 -4.73 -13.26 -1.92
N ILE A 379 -3.51 -13.64 -1.54
CA ILE A 379 -3.23 -14.19 -0.22
C ILE A 379 -2.75 -13.08 0.72
N LEU A 380 -3.30 -13.03 1.94
CA LEU A 380 -2.91 -12.09 3.00
C LEU A 380 -2.03 -12.77 4.04
N ARG A 381 -0.92 -12.13 4.45
CA ARG A 381 -0.02 -12.66 5.50
C ARG A 381 0.56 -11.54 6.36
N TRP A 382 0.61 -11.78 7.66
CA TRP A 382 0.98 -10.82 8.71
C TRP A 382 2.34 -11.11 9.32
N TRP A 383 3.16 -10.06 9.45
CA TRP A 383 4.41 -10.08 10.21
C TRP A 383 4.38 -9.10 11.39
N PRO A 384 4.29 -9.59 12.64
CA PRO A 384 4.52 -8.75 13.82
C PRO A 384 6.02 -8.37 13.90
N ARG A 385 6.32 -7.09 14.16
CA ARG A 385 7.71 -6.55 14.19
C ARG A 385 8.63 -7.26 15.19
N GLN A 386 8.08 -7.87 16.25
CA GLN A 386 8.86 -8.65 17.22
C GLN A 386 9.54 -9.89 16.61
N VAL A 387 9.04 -10.41 15.49
CA VAL A 387 9.57 -11.60 14.81
C VAL A 387 10.62 -11.23 13.78
N ALA A 388 10.41 -10.14 13.03
CA ALA A 388 11.37 -9.62 12.05
C ALA A 388 12.78 -9.38 12.64
N GLY A 389 12.86 -8.97 13.92
CA GLY A 389 14.14 -8.78 14.63
C GLY A 389 14.86 -10.06 15.05
N ARG A 390 14.27 -11.26 14.89
CA ARG A 390 14.87 -12.55 15.32
C ARG A 390 15.36 -13.42 14.16
N GLU A 391 14.75 -13.35 12.98
CA GLU A 391 15.18 -14.17 11.82
C GLU A 391 16.58 -13.76 11.32
N THR A 392 16.91 -12.47 11.36
CA THR A 392 18.22 -11.92 11.01
C THR A 392 19.38 -12.52 11.82
N ALA A 393 19.11 -12.99 13.05
CA ALA A 393 20.10 -13.65 13.90
C ALA A 393 20.36 -15.12 13.54
N ARG A 394 19.44 -15.79 12.84
CA ARG A 394 19.60 -17.20 12.41
C ARG A 394 20.06 -17.34 10.96
N GLY A 395 19.69 -16.40 10.08
CA GLY A 395 20.02 -16.45 8.65
C GLY A 395 21.50 -16.36 8.26
N ARG A 396 22.41 -16.01 9.19
CA ARG A 396 23.87 -16.00 8.93
C ARG A 396 24.54 -17.37 9.06
N GLY A 397 23.82 -18.40 9.52
CA GLY A 397 24.32 -19.77 9.64
C GLY A 397 23.74 -20.71 8.58
N HIS A 398 24.54 -21.01 7.55
CA HIS A 398 24.28 -22.05 6.54
C HIS A 398 22.93 -22.03 5.79
N LEU A 399 22.92 -21.33 4.65
CA LEU A 399 22.32 -21.94 3.46
C LEU A 399 23.11 -23.21 3.12
N ALA A 400 22.64 -24.35 3.62
CA ALA A 400 23.21 -25.64 3.26
C ALA A 400 23.05 -25.84 1.75
N ARG A 401 24.16 -26.11 1.04
CA ARG A 401 24.10 -26.49 -0.37
C ARG A 401 23.13 -27.67 -0.52
N PRO A 402 22.24 -27.69 -1.52
CA PRO A 402 21.40 -28.85 -1.77
C PRO A 402 22.31 -30.07 -1.94
N ARG A 403 22.05 -31.11 -1.15
CA ARG A 403 22.73 -32.40 -1.32
C ARG A 403 22.41 -32.89 -2.72
N ARG A 404 23.43 -33.10 -3.56
CA ARG A 404 23.25 -33.84 -4.81
C ARG A 404 22.66 -35.20 -4.46
N CYS A 405 21.59 -35.61 -5.13
CA CYS A 405 21.26 -37.02 -5.19
C CYS A 405 22.49 -37.75 -5.77
N PRO A 406 22.88 -38.92 -5.22
CA PRO A 406 23.83 -39.77 -5.91
C PRO A 406 23.20 -40.24 -7.22
N ASP A 407 23.98 -40.27 -8.29
CA ASP A 407 23.56 -40.87 -9.55
C ASP A 407 23.20 -42.36 -9.32
N PRO A 408 22.11 -42.87 -9.92
CA PRO A 408 21.84 -44.30 -9.89
C PRO A 408 22.96 -45.04 -10.60
N ALA A 409 23.54 -46.03 -9.92
CA ALA A 409 24.61 -46.84 -10.49
C ALA A 409 24.13 -47.55 -11.77
N VAL A 410 24.94 -47.44 -12.82
CA VAL A 410 24.81 -48.31 -13.99
C VAL A 410 25.44 -49.65 -13.63
N GLU A 411 24.62 -50.68 -13.45
CA GLU A 411 25.09 -52.07 -13.48
C GLU A 411 25.36 -52.49 -14.93
N VAL A 412 26.33 -53.40 -15.09
CA VAL A 412 26.84 -53.94 -16.36
C VAL A 412 26.31 -55.35 -16.58
#